data_AF-A0A917NQD6-F1
#
_entry.id   AF-A0A917NQD6-F1
#
_cell.length_a   1.000
_cell.length_b   1.000
_cell.length_c   1.000
_cell.angle_alpha   90.00
_cell.angle_beta   90.00
_cell.angle_gamma   90.00
#
_symmetry.space_group_name_H-M   'P 1'
#
loop_
_entity.id
_entity.type
_entity.pdbx_description
1 polymer ?
#
loop_
_entity_poly.entity_id
_entity_poly.type
_entity_poly.pdbx_seq_one_letter_code
_entity_poly.pdbx_strand_id
1 'polypeptide(L)'
;MDGEYSADIPVIRSSSGGIEGLVGSGQSMVSDFETGIALTNGWWGEVGSGDLFADQVSDQCQREQAQVIETGNSIYGFVMALGYAVSQEAEHVQRPQTLALDDIEAQSAESEERR
;
A
#
# COMPACT_ATOMS: atom_id res chain seq x y z
N MET A 1 24.88 20.77 25.40
CA MET A 1 24.40 19.39 25.18
C MET A 1 23.12 19.54 24.38
N ASP A 2 23.26 19.71 23.07
CA ASP A 2 22.14 19.63 22.14
C ASP A 2 21.75 18.15 22.10
N GLY A 3 20.81 17.79 22.99
CA GLY A 3 20.04 16.59 22.79
C GLY A 3 19.29 16.81 21.51
N GLU A 4 19.85 16.30 20.42
CA GLU A 4 19.22 16.15 19.12
C GLU A 4 17.93 15.39 19.37
N TYR A 5 16.86 16.14 19.67
CA TYR A 5 15.50 15.64 19.75
C TYR A 5 15.05 15.40 18.31
N SER A 6 15.84 14.64 17.54
CA SER A 6 15.35 13.87 16.42
C SER A 6 14.37 12.90 17.05
N ALA A 7 13.07 13.20 16.98
CA ALA A 7 12.05 12.19 17.16
C ALA A 7 12.31 11.17 16.05
N ASP A 8 13.25 10.26 16.34
CA ASP A 8 13.87 9.46 15.33
C ASP A 8 12.72 8.62 14.75
N ILE A 9 12.46 8.87 13.48
CA ILE A 9 11.52 8.15 12.62
C ILE A 9 12.11 6.81 12.12
N PRO A 10 13.17 6.13 12.65
CA PRO A 10 13.58 4.83 12.15
C PRO A 10 12.47 3.79 12.19
N VAL A 11 11.61 3.79 13.21
CA VAL A 11 10.52 2.79 13.30
C VAL A 11 9.48 3.03 12.20
N ILE A 12 9.03 4.28 12.02
CA ILE A 12 8.08 4.67 10.98
C ILE A 12 8.70 4.49 9.58
N ARG A 13 9.97 4.87 9.38
CA ARG A 13 10.71 4.70 8.12
C ARG A 13 11.05 3.24 7.81
N SER A 14 11.28 2.40 8.82
CA SER A 14 11.44 0.95 8.62
C SER A 14 10.11 0.29 8.29
N SER A 15 9.03 0.73 8.95
CA SER A 15 7.66 0.28 8.69
C SER A 15 7.19 0.71 7.29
N SER A 16 7.59 1.89 6.81
CA SER A 16 7.23 2.39 5.48
C SER A 16 7.83 1.55 4.36
N GLY A 17 9.07 1.06 4.50
CA GLY A 17 9.67 0.15 3.52
C GLY A 17 8.95 -1.21 3.44
N GLY A 18 8.48 -1.73 4.58
CA GLY A 18 7.64 -2.93 4.62
C GLY A 18 6.27 -2.72 3.98
N ILE A 19 5.65 -1.55 4.21
CA ILE A 19 4.37 -1.18 3.62
C ILE A 19 4.50 -0.94 2.11
N GLU A 20 5.56 -0.28 1.64
CA GLU A 20 5.83 -0.11 0.20
C GLU A 20 5.99 -1.47 -0.51
N GLY A 21 6.69 -2.43 0.13
CA GLY A 21 6.79 -3.80 -0.38
C GLY A 21 5.43 -4.50 -0.46
N LEU A 22 4.55 -4.27 0.52
CA LEU A 22 3.18 -4.78 0.52
C LEU A 22 2.31 -4.11 -0.55
N VAL A 23 2.47 -2.80 -0.79
CA VAL A 23 1.77 -2.07 -1.86
C VAL A 23 2.17 -2.65 -3.22
N GLY A 24 3.47 -2.80 -3.48
CA GLY A 24 3.96 -3.39 -4.73
C GLY A 24 3.46 -4.83 -4.94
N SER A 25 3.55 -5.66 -3.90
CA SER A 25 3.06 -7.05 -3.96
C SER A 25 1.54 -7.13 -4.15
N GLY A 26 0.78 -6.24 -3.49
CA GLY A 26 -0.67 -6.15 -3.62
C GLY A 26 -1.11 -5.71 -5.02
N GLN A 27 -0.35 -4.82 -5.66
CA GLN A 27 -0.61 -4.39 -7.04
C GLN A 27 -0.40 -5.53 -8.05
N SER A 28 0.63 -6.35 -7.84
CA SER A 28 0.92 -7.50 -8.71
C SER A 28 -0.03 -8.68 -8.51
N MET A 29 -0.57 -8.88 -7.29
CA MET A 29 -1.35 -10.06 -6.92
C MET A 29 -2.54 -10.35 -7.86
N VAL A 30 -3.33 -9.33 -8.20
CA VAL A 30 -4.49 -9.49 -9.10
C VAL A 30 -4.02 -9.77 -10.53
N SER A 31 -3.01 -9.04 -11.00
CA SER A 31 -2.46 -9.20 -12.35
C SER A 31 -1.82 -10.58 -12.56
N ASP A 32 -1.10 -11.08 -11.56
CA ASP A 32 -0.49 -12.42 -11.58
C ASP A 32 -1.56 -13.51 -11.59
N PHE A 33 -2.63 -13.32 -10.81
CA PHE A 33 -3.77 -14.23 -10.79
C PHE A 33 -4.51 -14.27 -12.14
N GLU A 34 -4.81 -13.11 -12.72
CA GLU A 34 -5.43 -13.00 -14.05
C GLU A 34 -4.56 -13.64 -15.14
N THR A 35 -3.24 -13.43 -15.08
CA THR A 35 -2.28 -14.07 -15.98
C THR A 35 -2.30 -15.59 -15.82
N GLY A 36 -2.31 -16.08 -14.57
CA GLY A 36 -2.41 -17.51 -14.28
C GLY A 36 -3.67 -18.14 -14.84
N ILE A 37 -4.83 -17.48 -14.66
CA ILE A 37 -6.09 -17.97 -15.22
C ILE A 37 -6.04 -18.02 -16.74
N ALA A 38 -5.53 -16.97 -17.40
CA ALA A 38 -5.42 -16.94 -18.85
C ALA A 38 -4.58 -18.11 -19.41
N LEU A 39 -3.52 -18.51 -18.70
CA LEU A 39 -2.68 -19.65 -19.07
C LEU A 39 -3.38 -21.01 -18.90
N THR A 40 -4.30 -21.10 -17.94
CA THR A 40 -5.04 -22.33 -17.62
C THR A 40 -6.41 -22.44 -18.31
N ASN A 41 -6.80 -21.42 -19.06
CA ASN A 41 -8.10 -21.40 -19.73
C ASN A 41 -8.20 -22.56 -20.74
N GLY A 42 -9.28 -23.34 -20.65
CA GLY A 42 -9.50 -24.53 -21.48
C GLY A 42 -8.80 -25.82 -21.01
N TRP A 43 -8.02 -25.82 -19.91
CA TRP A 43 -7.41 -27.04 -19.38
C TRP A 43 -8.43 -28.07 -18.87
N TRP A 44 -9.61 -27.59 -18.51
CA TRP A 44 -10.72 -28.41 -18.01
C TRP A 44 -11.72 -28.83 -19.09
N GLY A 45 -11.44 -28.53 -20.35
CA GLY A 45 -12.33 -28.78 -21.49
C GLY A 45 -12.95 -27.50 -22.07
N GLU A 46 -13.82 -27.67 -23.07
CA GLU A 46 -14.47 -26.58 -23.79
C GLU A 46 -15.96 -26.51 -23.43
N VAL A 47 -16.38 -25.39 -22.83
CA VAL A 47 -17.78 -25.15 -22.43
C VAL A 47 -18.67 -25.11 -23.67
N GLY A 48 -19.80 -25.83 -23.62
CA GLY A 48 -20.76 -25.90 -24.71
C GLY A 48 -20.39 -26.86 -25.84
N SER A 49 -19.28 -27.60 -25.71
CA SER A 49 -18.89 -28.66 -26.66
C SER A 49 -19.51 -30.03 -26.38
N GLY A 50 -20.33 -30.14 -25.30
CA GLY A 50 -20.86 -31.40 -24.79
C GLY A 50 -19.97 -32.06 -23.74
N ASP A 51 -18.92 -31.38 -23.29
CA ASP A 51 -18.13 -31.77 -22.13
C ASP A 51 -18.89 -31.45 -20.84
N LEU A 52 -19.55 -32.47 -20.29
CA LEU A 52 -20.33 -32.35 -19.05
C LEU A 52 -19.49 -31.90 -17.85
N PHE A 53 -18.20 -32.22 -17.80
CA PHE A 53 -17.33 -31.80 -16.70
C PHE A 53 -17.01 -30.32 -16.82
N ALA A 54 -16.60 -29.87 -18.02
CA ALA A 54 -16.33 -28.45 -18.28
C ALA A 54 -17.57 -27.59 -18.03
N ASP A 55 -18.74 -28.03 -18.48
CA ASP A 55 -20.02 -27.32 -18.30
C ASP A 55 -20.42 -27.20 -16.82
N GLN A 56 -20.18 -28.25 -16.01
CA GLN A 56 -20.53 -28.24 -14.58
C GLN A 56 -19.59 -27.40 -13.73
N VAL A 57 -18.30 -27.39 -14.05
CA VAL A 57 -17.27 -26.75 -13.22
C VAL A 57 -17.09 -25.27 -13.58
N SER A 58 -17.38 -24.86 -14.81
CA SER A 58 -17.09 -23.50 -15.30
C SER A 58 -17.80 -22.40 -14.52
N ASP A 59 -19.08 -22.58 -14.16
CA ASP A 59 -19.83 -21.60 -13.38
C ASP A 59 -19.28 -21.42 -11.95
N GLN A 60 -18.73 -22.48 -11.37
CA GLN A 60 -18.06 -22.40 -10.08
C GLN A 60 -16.70 -21.70 -10.21
N CYS A 61 -15.88 -22.10 -11.19
CA CYS A 61 -14.59 -21.48 -11.43
C CYS A 61 -14.69 -19.97 -11.73
N GLN A 62 -15.68 -19.54 -12.53
CA GLN A 62 -15.90 -18.12 -12.81
C GLN A 62 -16.26 -17.32 -11.55
N ARG A 63 -17.10 -17.89 -10.68
CA ARG A 63 -17.46 -17.25 -9.40
C ARG A 63 -16.28 -17.17 -8.44
N GLU A 64 -15.52 -18.25 -8.31
CA GLU A 64 -14.32 -18.27 -7.48
C GLU A 64 -13.26 -17.29 -8.00
N GLN A 65 -13.06 -17.21 -9.32
CA GLN A 65 -12.20 -16.22 -9.95
C GLN A 65 -12.62 -14.79 -9.56
N ALA A 66 -13.90 -14.47 -9.71
CA ALA A 66 -14.42 -13.14 -9.36
C ALA A 66 -14.19 -12.82 -7.87
N GLN A 67 -14.41 -13.81 -7.00
CA GLN A 67 -14.22 -13.66 -5.55
C GLN A 67 -12.75 -13.47 -5.15
N VAL A 68 -11.82 -14.15 -5.82
CA VAL A 68 -10.38 -13.94 -5.60
C VAL A 68 -9.95 -12.55 -6.05
N ILE A 69 -10.42 -12.08 -7.20
CA ILE A 69 -10.13 -10.72 -7.69
C ILE A 69 -10.67 -9.66 -6.73
N GLU A 70 -11.92 -9.80 -6.27
CA GLU A 70 -12.53 -8.90 -5.29
C GLU A 70 -11.74 -8.87 -3.97
N THR A 71 -11.33 -10.05 -3.48
CA THR A 71 -10.53 -10.18 -2.26
C THR A 71 -9.15 -9.53 -2.44
N GLY A 72 -8.47 -9.77 -3.57
CA GLY A 72 -7.19 -9.14 -3.88
C GLY A 72 -7.27 -7.62 -3.92
N ASN A 73 -8.29 -7.07 -4.59
CA ASN A 73 -8.55 -5.63 -4.62
C ASN A 73 -8.83 -5.05 -3.22
N SER A 74 -9.56 -5.78 -2.38
CA SER A 74 -9.84 -5.37 -1.00
C SER A 74 -8.57 -5.31 -0.15
N ILE A 75 -7.69 -6.31 -0.28
CA ILE A 75 -6.39 -6.34 0.39
C ILE A 75 -5.52 -5.17 -0.07
N TYR A 76 -5.44 -4.93 -1.39
CA TYR A 76 -4.69 -3.81 -1.94
C TYR A 76 -5.20 -2.46 -1.41
N GLY A 77 -6.52 -2.27 -1.38
CA GLY A 77 -7.14 -1.06 -0.81
C GLY A 77 -6.80 -0.85 0.67
N PHE A 78 -6.83 -1.92 1.47
CA PHE A 78 -6.43 -1.86 2.88
C PHE A 78 -4.95 -1.46 3.05
N VAL A 79 -4.04 -2.06 2.28
CA VAL A 79 -2.61 -1.76 2.34
C VAL A 79 -2.32 -0.31 1.92
N MET A 80 -2.99 0.19 0.87
CA MET A 80 -2.90 1.58 0.44
C MET A 80 -3.38 2.55 1.54
N ALA A 81 -4.50 2.25 2.18
CA ALA A 81 -5.02 3.05 3.28
C ALA A 81 -4.04 3.07 4.48
N LEU A 82 -3.41 1.94 4.79
CA LEU A 82 -2.40 1.85 5.83
C LEU A 82 -1.16 2.71 5.49
N GLY A 83 -0.67 2.63 4.25
CA GLY A 83 0.45 3.48 3.80
C GLY A 83 0.13 4.97 3.91
N TYR A 84 -1.07 5.38 3.53
CA TYR A 84 -1.52 6.76 3.68
C TYR A 84 -1.57 7.21 5.15
N ALA A 85 -2.12 6.38 6.04
CA ALA A 85 -2.20 6.70 7.46
C ALA A 85 -0.81 6.85 8.09
N VAL A 86 0.15 5.99 7.73
CA VAL A 86 1.54 6.09 8.23
C VAL A 86 2.23 7.34 7.71
N SER A 87 2.02 7.71 6.44
CA SER A 87 2.56 8.97 5.89
C SER A 87 1.98 10.20 6.59
N GLN A 88 0.67 10.21 6.88
CA GLN A 88 0.06 11.29 7.66
C GLN A 88 0.65 11.40 9.08
N GLU A 89 0.82 10.28 9.77
CA GLU A 89 1.41 10.27 11.11
C GLU A 89 2.85 10.81 11.07
N ALA A 90 3.63 10.44 10.05
CA ALA A 90 4.99 10.97 9.88
C ALA A 90 5.01 12.50 9.73
N GLU A 91 4.11 13.06 8.91
CA GLU A 91 3.97 14.52 8.78
C GLU A 91 3.56 15.19 10.10
N HIS A 92 2.62 14.59 10.82
CA HIS A 92 2.12 15.11 12.09
C HIS A 92 3.21 15.13 13.17
N VAL A 93 4.10 14.13 13.17
CA VAL A 93 5.24 14.06 14.10
C VAL A 93 6.33 15.08 13.76
N GLN A 94 6.59 15.35 12.47
CA GLN A 94 7.61 16.31 12.04
C GLN A 94 7.18 17.78 12.18
N ARG A 95 5.89 18.06 11.99
CA ARG A 95 5.37 19.44 11.93
C ARG A 95 5.71 20.32 13.14
N PRO A 96 5.65 19.85 14.40
CA PRO A 96 6.05 20.66 15.56
C PRO A 96 7.53 21.04 15.55
N GLN A 97 8.42 20.16 15.05
CA GLN A 97 9.84 20.47 14.93
C GLN A 97 10.10 21.54 13.88
N THR A 98 9.46 21.44 12.71
CA THR A 98 9.57 22.45 11.65
C THR A 98 9.11 23.81 12.16
N LEU A 99 7.96 23.86 12.83
CA LEU A 99 7.44 25.11 13.41
C LEU A 99 8.36 25.68 14.51
N ALA A 100 8.99 24.82 15.31
CA ALA A 100 9.93 25.27 16.34
C ALA A 100 11.23 25.82 15.74
N LEU A 101 11.75 25.21 14.67
CA LEU A 101 12.93 25.70 13.95
C LEU A 101 12.65 27.04 13.27
N ASP A 102 11.49 27.17 12.61
CA ASP A 102 11.07 28.41 11.96
C ASP A 102 10.94 29.57 12.97
N ASP A 103 10.40 29.31 14.18
CA ASP A 103 10.27 30.32 15.23
C ASP A 103 11.64 30.74 15.81
N ILE A 104 12.58 29.78 15.95
CA ILE A 104 13.96 30.07 16.38
C ILE A 104 14.68 30.96 15.36
N GLU A 105 14.55 30.66 14.06
CA GLU A 105 15.15 31.47 12.99
C GLU A 105 14.55 32.88 12.97
N ALA A 106 13.23 33.01 13.08
CA ALA A 106 12.54 34.29 13.14
C ALA A 106 13.00 35.14 14.32
N GLN A 107 13.08 34.57 15.53
CA GLN A 107 13.55 35.29 16.72
C GLN A 107 15.05 35.68 16.64
N SER A 108 15.86 34.85 15.98
CA SER A 108 17.28 35.13 15.78
C SER A 108 17.48 36.31 14.82
N ALA A 109 16.74 36.34 13.71
CA ALA A 109 16.76 37.45 12.75
C ALA A 109 16.31 38.78 13.39
N GLU A 110 15.21 38.77 14.17
CA GLU A 110 14.75 39.96 14.89
C GLU A 110 15.75 40.46 15.95
N SER A 111 16.55 39.56 16.53
CA SER A 111 17.55 39.92 17.53
C SER A 111 18.79 40.55 16.90
N GLU A 112 19.14 40.17 15.65
CA GLU A 112 20.22 40.81 14.89
C GLU A 112 19.83 42.21 14.40
N GLU A 113 18.59 42.42 13.99
CA GLU A 113 18.08 43.76 13.61
C GLU A 113 18.01 44.76 14.79
N ARG A 114 17.96 44.26 16.03
CA ARG A 114 17.93 45.08 17.25
C ARG A 114 19.32 45.43 17.81
N ARG A 115 20.40 44.89 17.23
CA ARG A 115 21.80 45.20 17.60
C ARG A 115 22.36 46.34 16.77
#